data_AF-A0A1G1DY01-F1
#
_entry.id   AF-A0A1G1DY01-F1
#
_cell.length_a   1.000
_cell.length_b   1.000
_cell.length_c   1.000
_cell.angle_alpha   90.00
_cell.angle_beta   90.00
_cell.angle_gamma   90.00
#
_symmetry.space_group_name_H-M   'P 1'
#
loop_
_entity.id
_entity.type
_entity.pdbx_description
1 polymer ?
#
loop_
_entity_poly.entity_id
_entity_poly.type
_entity_poly.pdbx_seq_one_letter_code
_entity_poly.pdbx_strand_id
1 'polypeptide(L)'
;MMPRKICISVIGSGSNDGTLSPQTAKIANEVGKEIAERGAVLICGGLGGVMAEAAKGAKERGGLTIGIIPGEDPDSANPYIDISLPTGLGFARNVLVAYSGDVVIAVNGRLGTLSEISYALMKKKPVIGIH
;
A
#
# COMPACT_ATOMS: atom_id res chain seq x y z
N MET A 1 21.26 -17.56 -8.98
CA MET A 1 20.73 -16.49 -8.11
C MET A 1 19.23 -16.41 -8.34
N MET A 2 18.40 -16.41 -7.30
CA MET A 2 16.95 -16.25 -7.49
C MET A 2 16.65 -14.80 -7.91
N PRO A 3 15.76 -14.56 -8.90
CA PRO A 3 15.39 -13.21 -9.28
C PRO A 3 14.67 -12.50 -8.14
N ARG A 4 14.87 -11.18 -8.03
CA ARG A 4 14.14 -10.34 -7.06
C ARG A 4 12.64 -10.41 -7.36
N LYS A 5 11.80 -10.51 -6.32
CA LYS A 5 10.34 -10.40 -6.45
C LYS A 5 9.94 -9.00 -6.94
N ILE A 6 8.88 -8.93 -7.75
CA ILE A 6 8.22 -7.67 -8.10
C ILE A 6 7.50 -7.14 -6.87
N CYS A 7 7.66 -5.85 -6.58
CA CYS A 7 6.98 -5.17 -5.48
C CYS A 7 5.96 -4.18 -6.05
N ILE A 8 4.75 -4.14 -5.49
CA ILE A 8 3.69 -3.21 -5.91
C ILE A 8 3.29 -2.37 -4.70
N SER A 9 3.44 -1.05 -4.81
CA SER A 9 2.98 -0.14 -3.77
C SER A 9 1.50 0.17 -3.96
N VAL A 10 0.68 -0.14 -2.97
CA VAL A 10 -0.74 0.23 -2.95
C VAL A 10 -0.93 1.42 -2.01
N ILE A 11 -1.47 2.51 -2.57
CA ILE A 11 -1.70 3.77 -1.87
C ILE A 11 -3.17 4.18 -1.97
N GLY A 12 -3.65 4.92 -0.99
CA GLY A 12 -5.03 5.38 -0.92
C GLY A 12 -5.38 5.95 0.43
N SER A 13 -6.67 6.26 0.60
CA SER A 13 -7.23 6.85 1.81
C SER A 13 -7.10 5.96 3.05
N GLY A 14 -6.94 6.59 4.22
CA GLY A 14 -6.88 5.93 5.52
C GLY A 14 -8.28 5.80 6.16
N SER A 15 -8.40 5.09 7.29
CA SER A 15 -9.71 4.85 7.94
C SER A 15 -10.45 6.10 8.42
N ASN A 16 -9.72 7.18 8.73
CA ASN A 16 -10.26 8.33 9.46
C ASN A 16 -10.78 9.46 8.57
N ASP A 17 -10.76 9.30 7.24
CA ASP A 17 -11.12 10.35 6.31
C ASP A 17 -12.54 10.23 5.72
N GLY A 18 -13.28 9.19 6.10
CA GLY A 18 -14.66 8.97 5.65
C GLY A 18 -14.81 8.65 4.16
N THR A 19 -13.70 8.42 3.44
CA THR A 19 -13.72 8.21 1.98
C THR A 19 -13.72 6.73 1.58
N LEU A 20 -13.61 5.80 2.52
CA LEU A 20 -13.68 4.37 2.21
C LEU A 20 -15.13 3.93 1.99
N SER A 21 -15.63 4.10 0.77
CA SER A 21 -16.91 3.50 0.37
C SER A 21 -16.79 1.96 0.30
N PRO A 22 -17.91 1.21 0.45
CA PRO A 22 -17.90 -0.25 0.28
C PRO A 22 -17.33 -0.70 -1.07
N GLN A 23 -17.58 0.09 -2.12
CA GLN A 23 -17.03 -0.16 -3.45
C GLN A 23 -15.49 0.05 -3.48
N THR A 24 -14.99 1.13 -2.86
CA THR A 24 -13.54 1.39 -2.77
C THR A 24 -12.84 0.29 -1.97
N ALA A 25 -13.43 -0.15 -0.85
CA ALA A 25 -12.93 -1.26 -0.06
C ALA A 25 -12.85 -2.56 -0.88
N LYS A 26 -13.91 -2.88 -1.63
CA LYS A 26 -13.94 -4.05 -2.52
C LYS A 26 -12.85 -3.98 -3.59
N ILE A 27 -12.70 -2.84 -4.27
CA ILE A 27 -11.65 -2.63 -5.28
C ILE A 27 -10.27 -2.79 -4.66
N ALA A 28 -10.00 -2.19 -3.50
CA ALA A 28 -8.72 -2.32 -2.82
C ALA A 28 -8.40 -3.78 -2.48
N ASN A 29 -9.39 -4.53 -1.98
CA ASN A 29 -9.26 -5.95 -1.70
C ASN A 29 -8.97 -6.78 -2.97
N GLU A 30 -9.68 -6.51 -4.07
CA GLU A 30 -9.42 -7.17 -5.36
C GLU A 30 -8.01 -6.85 -5.88
N VAL A 31 -7.54 -5.61 -5.79
CA VAL A 31 -6.15 -5.24 -6.13
C VAL A 31 -5.15 -6.08 -5.32
N GLY A 32 -5.38 -6.23 -4.02
CA GLY A 32 -4.55 -7.09 -3.16
C GLY A 32 -4.48 -8.54 -3.64
N LYS A 33 -5.63 -9.11 -3.99
CA LYS A 33 -5.73 -10.49 -4.52
C LYS A 33 -4.92 -10.65 -5.80
N GLU A 34 -5.12 -9.75 -6.76
CA GLU A 34 -4.46 -9.82 -8.06
C GLU A 34 -2.92 -9.68 -7.96
N ILE A 35 -2.43 -8.85 -7.03
CA ILE A 35 -0.99 -8.72 -6.72
C ILE A 35 -0.44 -10.06 -6.23
N ALA A 36 -1.10 -10.66 -5.23
CA ALA A 36 -0.66 -11.91 -4.62
C ALA A 36 -0.74 -13.10 -5.59
N GLU A 37 -1.81 -13.22 -6.38
CA GLU A 37 -1.98 -14.27 -7.39
C GLU A 37 -0.88 -14.26 -8.46
N ARG A 38 -0.29 -13.09 -8.73
CA ARG A 38 0.86 -12.94 -9.65
C ARG A 38 2.22 -13.14 -8.97
N GLY A 39 2.24 -13.51 -7.68
CA GLY A 39 3.47 -13.74 -6.92
C GLY A 39 4.25 -12.48 -6.56
N ALA A 40 3.65 -11.30 -6.72
CA ALA A 40 4.24 -10.02 -6.34
C ALA A 40 4.06 -9.74 -4.84
N VAL A 41 4.90 -8.84 -4.30
CA VAL A 41 4.85 -8.38 -2.91
C VAL A 41 4.04 -7.10 -2.84
N LEU A 42 3.06 -7.05 -1.93
CA LEU A 42 2.29 -5.84 -1.66
C LEU A 42 3.02 -4.98 -0.63
N ILE A 43 3.24 -3.70 -0.94
CA ILE A 43 3.79 -2.70 -0.02
C ILE A 43 2.77 -1.59 0.17
N CYS A 44 2.52 -1.14 1.40
CA CYS A 44 1.64 -0.02 1.67
C CYS A 44 2.08 0.77 2.91
N GLY A 45 1.34 1.81 3.28
CA GLY A 45 1.58 2.58 4.51
C GLY A 45 1.15 1.87 5.80
N GLY A 46 0.68 0.62 5.72
CA GLY A 46 0.49 -0.30 6.84
C GLY A 46 -0.63 0.02 7.83
N LEU A 47 -1.31 1.17 7.70
CA LEU A 47 -2.46 1.52 8.55
C LEU A 47 -3.78 1.01 7.95
N GLY A 48 -4.91 1.61 8.34
CA GLY A 48 -6.24 1.21 7.89
C GLY A 48 -6.65 1.76 6.51
N GLY A 49 -7.96 1.74 6.24
CA GLY A 49 -8.52 2.22 4.97
C GLY A 49 -8.20 1.30 3.79
N VAL A 50 -7.90 1.91 2.64
CA VAL A 50 -7.51 1.22 1.40
C VAL A 50 -6.34 0.27 1.63
N MET A 51 -5.37 0.68 2.44
CA MET A 51 -4.16 -0.10 2.68
C MET A 51 -4.44 -1.40 3.43
N ALA A 52 -5.38 -1.39 4.38
CA ALA A 52 -5.78 -2.59 5.10
C ALA A 52 -6.59 -3.53 4.22
N GLU A 53 -7.51 -3.01 3.40
CA GLU A 53 -8.30 -3.86 2.49
C GLU A 53 -7.42 -4.50 1.42
N ALA A 54 -6.44 -3.77 0.87
CA ALA A 54 -5.49 -4.32 -0.07
C ALA A 54 -4.57 -5.37 0.57
N ALA A 55 -4.05 -5.10 1.76
CA ALA A 55 -3.26 -6.09 2.51
C ALA A 55 -4.08 -7.35 2.80
N LYS A 56 -5.33 -7.19 3.26
CA LYS A 56 -6.28 -8.29 3.47
C LYS A 56 -6.47 -9.14 2.21
N GLY A 57 -6.72 -8.49 1.07
CA GLY A 57 -6.88 -9.18 -0.22
C GLY A 57 -5.65 -9.99 -0.61
N ALA A 58 -4.45 -9.45 -0.40
CA ALA A 58 -3.20 -10.17 -0.63
C ALA A 58 -3.06 -11.38 0.32
N LYS A 59 -3.38 -11.21 1.61
CA LYS A 59 -3.36 -12.31 2.60
C LYS A 59 -4.33 -13.44 2.26
N GLU A 60 -5.53 -13.12 1.76
CA GLU A 60 -6.52 -14.11 1.28
C GLU A 60 -6.02 -15.00 0.13
N ARG A 61 -4.88 -14.63 -0.48
CA ARG A 61 -4.19 -15.37 -1.55
C ARG A 61 -2.79 -15.83 -1.17
N GLY A 62 -2.44 -15.75 0.12
CA GLY A 62 -1.11 -16.16 0.61
C GLY A 62 0.03 -15.23 0.18
N GLY A 63 -0.29 -14.00 -0.25
CA GLY A 63 0.70 -12.99 -0.60
C GLY A 63 1.47 -12.46 0.62
N LEU A 64 2.68 -11.97 0.36
CA LEU A 64 3.51 -11.27 1.35
C LEU A 64 3.13 -9.78 1.35
N THR A 65 2.91 -9.24 2.55
CA THR A 65 2.53 -7.84 2.76
C THR A 65 3.55 -7.11 3.63
N ILE A 66 3.94 -5.90 3.22
CA ILE A 66 4.89 -5.04 3.94
C ILE A 66 4.23 -3.70 4.24
N GLY A 67 4.22 -3.29 5.50
CA GLY A 67 3.69 -2.03 5.96
C GLY A 67 4.81 -1.07 6.37
N ILE A 68 4.95 0.06 5.68
CA ILE A 68 5.88 1.13 6.07
C ILE A 68 5.07 2.16 6.86
N ILE A 69 5.07 2.04 8.19
CA ILE A 69 4.16 2.79 9.06
C ILE A 69 4.79 4.10 9.56
N PRO A 70 3.99 5.15 9.80
CA PRO A 70 4.49 6.46 10.17
C PRO A 70 4.99 6.57 11.62
N GLY A 71 4.52 5.69 12.51
CA GLY A 71 4.89 5.66 13.93
C GLY A 71 6.15 4.83 14.22
N GLU A 72 6.47 4.71 15.50
CA GLU A 72 7.62 3.97 16.02
C GLU A 72 7.24 2.57 16.56
N ASP A 73 5.95 2.33 16.79
CA ASP A 73 5.44 1.07 17.29
C ASP A 73 5.09 0.11 16.14
N PRO A 74 5.80 -1.03 15.99
CA PRO A 74 5.53 -2.00 14.93
C PRO A 74 4.14 -2.63 15.03
N ASP A 75 3.55 -2.73 16.22
CA ASP A 75 2.25 -3.35 16.46
C ASP A 75 1.08 -2.46 16.04
N SER A 76 1.35 -1.20 15.69
CA SER A 76 0.38 -0.26 15.14
C SER A 76 -0.02 -0.55 13.68
N ALA A 77 0.62 -1.51 13.01
CA ALA A 77 0.24 -1.94 11.67
C ALA A 77 -1.11 -2.69 11.68
N ASN A 78 -1.84 -2.66 10.56
CA ASN A 78 -3.06 -3.44 10.44
C ASN A 78 -2.77 -4.97 10.49
N PRO A 79 -3.74 -5.81 10.92
CA PRO A 79 -3.51 -7.24 11.14
C PRO A 79 -3.12 -8.06 9.91
N TYR A 80 -3.15 -7.46 8.72
CA TYR A 80 -2.85 -8.11 7.45
C TYR A 80 -1.44 -7.80 6.96
N ILE A 81 -0.60 -7.14 7.76
CA ILE A 81 0.82 -6.87 7.47
C ILE A 81 1.69 -7.98 8.04
N ASP A 82 2.49 -8.63 7.19
CA ASP A 82 3.47 -9.64 7.61
C ASP A 82 4.76 -9.01 8.16
N ILE A 83 5.20 -7.92 7.53
CA ILE A 83 6.43 -7.22 7.92
C ILE A 83 6.10 -5.74 8.14
N SER A 84 6.11 -5.33 9.41
CA SER A 84 5.92 -3.95 9.83
C SER A 84 7.27 -3.23 9.94
N LEU A 85 7.38 -2.07 9.28
CA LEU A 85 8.55 -1.20 9.33
C LEU A 85 8.16 0.13 10.00
N PRO A 86 8.33 0.25 11.33
CA PRO A 86 8.10 1.49 12.07
C PRO A 86 9.17 2.52 11.73
N THR A 87 8.77 3.63 11.11
CA THR A 87 9.73 4.64 10.62
C THR A 87 9.93 5.83 11.55
N GLY A 88 8.92 6.19 12.35
CA GLY A 88 8.91 7.45 13.10
C GLY A 88 8.91 8.72 12.22
N LEU A 89 8.68 8.59 10.91
CA LEU A 89 8.84 9.69 9.95
C LEU A 89 7.54 10.45 9.65
N GLY A 90 6.41 10.10 10.27
CA GLY A 90 5.14 10.78 10.01
C GLY A 90 4.77 10.75 8.52
N PHE A 91 4.44 11.91 7.92
CA PHE A 91 4.16 11.99 6.47
C PHE A 91 5.39 11.86 5.58
N ALA A 92 6.61 12.04 6.10
CA ALA A 92 7.82 11.90 5.29
C ALA A 92 8.02 10.46 4.82
N ARG A 93 7.47 9.45 5.52
CA ARG A 93 7.47 8.04 5.10
C ARG A 93 6.77 7.78 3.76
N ASN A 94 5.92 8.69 3.29
CA ASN A 94 5.19 8.55 2.02
C ASN A 94 6.17 8.34 0.85
N VAL A 95 7.34 9.00 0.88
CA VAL A 95 8.38 8.81 -0.14
C VAL A 95 8.89 7.37 -0.16
N LEU A 96 9.00 6.72 1.01
CA LEU A 96 9.47 5.34 1.12
C LEU A 96 8.46 4.37 0.52
N VAL A 97 7.16 4.58 0.78
CA VAL A 97 6.10 3.76 0.15
C VAL A 97 6.11 3.90 -1.36
N ALA A 98 6.15 5.12 -1.90
CA ALA A 98 6.25 5.33 -3.34
C ALA A 98 7.53 4.74 -3.94
N TYR A 99 8.65 4.79 -3.21
CA TYR A 99 9.94 4.33 -3.70
C TYR A 99 10.16 2.82 -3.58
N SER A 100 9.36 2.11 -2.78
CA SER A 100 9.54 0.67 -2.56
C SER A 100 8.92 -0.23 -3.64
N GLY A 101 7.86 0.23 -4.33
CA GLY A 101 7.20 -0.56 -5.39
C GLY A 101 7.80 -0.33 -6.77
N ASP A 102 7.92 -1.37 -7.59
CA ASP A 102 8.26 -1.24 -9.02
C ASP A 102 7.16 -0.49 -9.79
N VAL A 103 5.92 -0.62 -9.32
CA VAL A 103 4.71 0.08 -9.79
C VAL A 103 3.93 0.60 -8.59
N VAL A 104 3.21 1.71 -8.77
CA VAL A 104 2.30 2.27 -7.75
C VAL A 104 0.86 2.19 -8.24
N ILE A 105 -0.02 1.62 -7.42
CA ILE A 105 -1.46 1.58 -7.64
C ILE A 105 -2.13 2.49 -6.61
N ALA A 106 -2.80 3.54 -7.08
CA ALA A 106 -3.58 4.45 -6.26
C ALA A 106 -5.07 4.11 -6.36
N VAL A 107 -5.67 3.69 -5.23
CA VAL A 107 -7.09 3.35 -5.15
C VAL A 107 -7.80 4.44 -4.34
N ASN A 108 -8.54 5.30 -5.04
CA ASN A 108 -9.07 6.55 -4.49
C ASN A 108 -7.96 7.33 -3.72
N GLY A 109 -8.30 8.31 -2.88
CA GLY A 109 -7.29 8.95 -2.04
C GLY A 109 -7.55 10.40 -1.70
N ARG A 110 -6.66 10.95 -0.88
CA ARG A 110 -6.61 12.38 -0.51
C ARG A 110 -5.18 12.92 -0.69
N LEU A 111 -4.86 14.03 -0.03
CA LEU A 111 -3.56 14.71 -0.14
C LEU A 111 -2.37 13.79 0.16
N GLY A 112 -2.51 12.86 1.11
CA GLY A 112 -1.48 11.86 1.39
C GLY A 112 -1.19 10.99 0.16
N THR A 113 -2.23 10.44 -0.47
CA THR A 113 -2.13 9.67 -1.71
C THR A 113 -1.56 10.50 -2.85
N LEU A 114 -1.99 11.77 -2.99
CA LEU A 114 -1.47 12.68 -4.01
C LEU A 114 0.03 12.93 -3.85
N SER A 115 0.53 13.03 -2.61
CA SER A 115 1.96 13.16 -2.34
C SER A 115 2.74 11.91 -2.78
N GLU A 116 2.20 10.72 -2.55
CA GLU A 116 2.82 9.45 -2.94
C GLU A 116 2.83 9.27 -4.47
N ILE A 117 1.74 9.65 -5.15
CA ILE A 117 1.68 9.73 -6.62
C ILE A 117 2.80 10.66 -7.13
N SER A 118 2.94 11.84 -6.53
CA SER A 118 3.95 12.82 -6.94
C SER A 118 5.37 12.24 -6.81
N TYR A 119 5.68 11.59 -5.68
CA TYR A 119 6.98 10.93 -5.48
C TYR A 119 7.23 9.81 -6.50
N ALA A 120 6.22 8.99 -6.81
CA ALA A 120 6.33 7.91 -7.79
C ALA A 120 6.65 8.46 -9.20
N LEU A 121 5.95 9.52 -9.61
CA LEU A 121 6.15 10.19 -10.90
C LEU A 121 7.52 10.86 -11.00
N MET A 122 8.01 11.48 -9.92
CA MET A 122 9.37 12.02 -9.86
C MET A 122 10.44 10.94 -10.09
N LYS A 123 10.15 9.68 -9.74
CA LYS A 123 11.02 8.51 -10.01
C LYS A 123 10.70 7.79 -11.31
N LYS A 124 9.83 8.36 -12.16
CA LYS A 124 9.40 7.79 -13.44
C LYS A 124 8.83 6.38 -13.31
N LYS A 125 8.20 6.07 -12.17
CA LYS A 125 7.53 4.79 -11.96
C LYS A 125 6.16 4.80 -12.64
N PRO A 126 5.70 3.66 -13.19
CA PRO A 126 4.32 3.54 -13.62
C PRO A 126 3.36 3.76 -12.44
N VAL A 127 2.34 4.59 -12.66
CA VAL A 127 1.28 4.86 -11.69
C VAL A 127 -0.06 4.51 -12.33
N ILE A 128 -0.85 3.67 -11.67
CA ILE A 128 -2.21 3.31 -12.08
C ILE A 128 -3.18 3.90 -11.07
N GLY A 129 -4.08 4.77 -11.52
CA GLY A 129 -5.17 5.30 -10.70
C GLY A 129 -6.47 4.54 -10.92
N ILE A 130 -7.15 4.16 -9.84
CA ILE A 130 -8.47 3.53 -9.84
C ILE A 130 -9.39 4.40 -8.97
N HIS A 131 -10.53 4.83 -9.54
CA HIS A 131 -11.48 5.76 -8.93
C HIS A 131 -12.90 5.20 -8.92
#